data_AF-A0AAW0D7A8-F1
#
_entry.id   AF-A0AAW0D7A8-F1
#
_cell.length_a   1.000
_cell.length_b   1.000
_cell.length_c   1.000
_cell.angle_alpha   90.00
_cell.angle_beta   90.00
_cell.angle_gamma   90.00
#
_symmetry.space_group_name_H-M   'P 1'
#
loop_
_entity.id
_entity.type
_entity.pdbx_description
1 polymer ?
#
loop_
_entity_poly.entity_id
_entity_poly.type
_entity_poly.pdbx_seq_one_letter_code
_entity_poly.pdbx_strand_id
1 'polypeptide(L)'
;MLVCAAEPFLNGTVTGPALNGTIRGGVAYPEIYNATGVEFSTANVWGTTSDGTSFAVQESGVGTTTRQISRLTVNIGGNYSKLATTFILGDVVGNVTDGTVLIKAYAIW
;
A
#
# COMPACT_ATOMS: atom_id res chain seq x y z
N MET A 1 -8.57 23.77 -1.54
CA MET A 1 -8.92 23.04 -2.77
C MET A 1 -8.58 21.59 -2.50
N LEU A 2 -9.57 20.70 -2.52
CA LEU A 2 -9.37 19.27 -2.36
C LEU A 2 -9.02 18.73 -3.76
N VAL A 3 -7.83 18.16 -3.92
CA VAL A 3 -7.45 17.46 -5.15
C VAL A 3 -7.57 15.99 -4.84
N CYS A 4 -8.50 15.31 -5.50
CA CYS A 4 -8.60 13.86 -5.52
C CYS A 4 -8.35 13.44 -6.97
N ALA A 5 -7.15 12.96 -7.25
CA ALA A 5 -6.79 12.40 -8.53
C ALA A 5 -6.55 10.90 -8.32
N ALA A 6 -7.17 10.06 -9.14
CA ALA A 6 -6.88 8.63 -9.11
C ALA A 6 -5.50 8.39 -9.72
N GLU A 7 -4.61 7.78 -8.95
CA GLU A 7 -3.22 7.52 -9.36
C GLU A 7 -3.03 6.01 -9.60
N PRO A 8 -2.83 5.56 -10.84
CA PRO A 8 -2.74 4.13 -11.13
C PRO A 8 -1.36 3.56 -10.75
N PHE A 9 -1.35 2.41 -10.12
CA PHE A 9 -0.16 1.56 -10.02
C PHE A 9 -0.12 0.61 -11.20
N LEU A 10 0.97 0.66 -11.99
CA LEU A 10 1.14 -0.19 -13.18
C LEU A 10 1.80 -1.52 -12.85
N ASN A 11 2.72 -1.51 -11.89
CA ASN A 11 3.48 -2.67 -11.47
C ASN A 11 4.10 -2.43 -10.09
N GLY A 12 4.70 -3.49 -9.54
CA GLY A 12 5.48 -3.43 -8.32
C GLY A 12 5.88 -4.82 -7.84
N THR A 13 6.63 -4.87 -6.75
CA THR A 13 7.09 -6.12 -6.14
C THR A 13 6.85 -6.10 -4.65
N VAL A 14 6.64 -7.29 -4.08
CA VAL A 14 6.62 -7.49 -2.64
C VAL A 14 7.73 -8.48 -2.31
N THR A 15 8.62 -8.09 -1.40
CA THR A 15 9.74 -8.92 -0.97
C THR A 15 9.79 -8.97 0.54
N GLY A 16 9.76 -10.16 1.12
CA GLY A 16 9.81 -10.32 2.55
C GLY A 16 9.75 -11.78 3.02
N PRO A 17 10.01 -12.03 4.31
CA PRO A 17 9.97 -13.37 4.88
C PRO A 17 8.54 -13.95 4.93
N ALA A 18 7.52 -13.09 5.04
CA ALA A 18 6.13 -13.51 5.12
C ALA A 18 5.46 -13.69 3.75
N LEU A 19 5.89 -12.92 2.74
CA LEU A 19 5.29 -12.92 1.41
C LEU A 19 6.30 -12.42 0.37
N ASN A 20 6.39 -13.13 -0.74
CA ASN A 20 7.07 -12.68 -1.95
C ASN A 20 6.07 -12.70 -3.11
N GLY A 21 6.07 -11.67 -3.95
CA GLY A 21 5.07 -11.55 -5.02
C GLY A 21 5.28 -10.37 -5.96
N THR A 22 4.39 -10.28 -6.94
CA THR A 22 4.34 -9.22 -7.95
C THR A 22 3.01 -8.49 -7.85
N ILE A 23 3.05 -7.16 -7.92
CA ILE A 23 1.88 -6.30 -8.04
C ILE A 23 1.59 -6.15 -9.53
N ARG A 24 0.34 -6.40 -9.91
CA ARG A 24 -0.13 -6.38 -11.30
C ARG A 24 -0.97 -5.15 -11.63
N GLY A 25 -1.39 -4.42 -10.60
CA GLY A 25 -2.20 -3.24 -10.75
C GLY A 25 -2.62 -2.67 -9.41
N GLY A 26 -3.12 -1.45 -9.45
CA GLY A 26 -3.65 -0.77 -8.29
C GLY A 26 -4.09 0.65 -8.61
N VAL A 27 -4.65 1.31 -7.60
CA VAL A 27 -5.05 2.71 -7.67
C VAL A 27 -4.96 3.34 -6.29
N ALA A 28 -4.43 4.56 -6.22
CA ALA A 28 -4.47 5.42 -5.05
C ALA A 28 -5.45 6.57 -5.25
N TYR A 29 -6.04 7.03 -4.15
CA TYR A 29 -6.96 8.16 -4.07
C TYR A 29 -6.53 9.09 -2.92
N PRO A 30 -5.44 9.86 -3.10
CA PRO A 30 -4.99 10.80 -2.07
C PRO A 30 -5.95 11.99 -1.96
N GLU A 31 -6.23 12.39 -0.73
CA GLU A 31 -6.92 13.64 -0.40
C GLU A 31 -5.94 14.61 0.24
N ILE A 32 -5.56 15.65 -0.49
CA ILE A 32 -4.58 16.64 -0.04
C ILE A 32 -5.29 17.86 0.58
N TYR A 33 -4.96 18.14 1.84
CA TYR A 33 -5.42 19.32 2.58
C TYR A 33 -4.35 20.43 2.53
N ASN A 34 -4.36 21.20 1.43
CA ASN A 34 -3.34 22.24 1.12
C ASN A 34 -3.06 23.25 2.25
N ALA A 35 -4.01 23.50 3.15
CA ALA A 35 -3.82 24.42 4.27
C ALA A 35 -2.88 23.87 5.36
N THR A 36 -2.69 22.54 5.40
CA THR A 36 -1.97 21.85 6.48
C THR A 36 -0.82 20.98 5.98
N GLY A 37 -0.72 20.74 4.66
CA GLY A 37 0.26 19.81 4.10
C GLY A 37 0.01 18.35 4.48
N VAL A 38 -1.18 18.05 5.02
CA VAL A 38 -1.63 16.72 5.39
C VAL A 38 -2.31 16.06 4.19
N GLU A 39 -2.02 14.79 4.02
CA GLU A 39 -2.62 13.91 3.04
C GLU A 39 -3.23 12.70 3.74
N PHE A 40 -4.47 12.39 3.36
CA PHE A 40 -5.08 11.10 3.65
C PHE A 40 -4.96 10.25 2.40
N SER A 41 -4.21 9.15 2.47
CA SER A 41 -4.09 8.20 1.36
C SER A 41 -5.01 7.02 1.59
N THR A 42 -5.64 6.60 0.50
CA THR A 42 -6.17 5.24 0.39
C THR A 42 -5.69 4.66 -0.92
N ALA A 43 -5.00 3.53 -0.85
CA ALA A 43 -4.59 2.78 -2.03
C ALA A 43 -5.12 1.34 -2.00
N ASN A 44 -5.43 0.81 -3.17
CA ASN A 44 -5.74 -0.60 -3.36
C ASN A 44 -4.78 -1.16 -4.41
N VAL A 45 -4.07 -2.23 -4.08
CA VAL A 45 -3.18 -2.95 -5.01
C VAL A 45 -3.54 -4.43 -5.04
N TRP A 46 -3.31 -5.08 -6.16
CA TRP A 46 -3.52 -6.52 -6.30
C TRP A 46 -2.38 -7.18 -7.06
N GLY A 47 -2.20 -8.47 -6.82
CA GLY A 47 -1.03 -9.17 -7.29
C GLY A 47 -1.12 -10.67 -7.16
N THR A 48 0.03 -11.30 -7.34
CA THR A 48 0.19 -12.75 -7.19
C THR A 48 1.49 -13.01 -6.45
N THR A 49 1.45 -13.89 -5.45
CA THR A 49 2.64 -14.39 -4.77
C THR A 49 3.50 -15.23 -5.72
N SER A 50 4.74 -15.48 -5.34
CA SER A 50 5.66 -16.33 -6.11
C SER A 50 5.17 -17.76 -6.29
N ASP A 51 4.29 -18.25 -5.40
CA ASP A 51 3.67 -19.58 -5.48
C ASP A 51 2.31 -19.59 -6.22
N GLY A 52 1.88 -18.45 -6.78
CA GLY A 52 0.67 -18.35 -7.60
C GLY A 52 -0.60 -17.93 -6.85
N THR A 53 -0.54 -17.70 -5.55
CA THR A 53 -1.69 -17.23 -4.75
C THR A 53 -2.01 -15.76 -5.05
N SER A 54 -3.25 -15.48 -5.46
CA SER A 54 -3.72 -14.09 -5.64
C SER A 54 -3.88 -13.38 -4.30
N PHE A 55 -3.60 -12.08 -4.28
CA PHE A 55 -3.80 -11.23 -3.12
C PHE A 55 -4.26 -9.82 -3.51
N ALA A 56 -4.90 -9.14 -2.58
CA ALA A 56 -5.14 -7.70 -2.63
C ALA A 56 -4.71 -7.05 -1.31
N VAL A 57 -4.28 -5.80 -1.37
CA VAL A 57 -3.92 -5.01 -0.20
C VAL A 57 -4.63 -3.67 -0.29
N GLN A 58 -5.34 -3.31 0.78
CA GLN A 58 -5.81 -1.96 1.01
C GLN A 58 -4.86 -1.27 1.98
N GLU A 59 -4.38 -0.11 1.58
CA GLU A 59 -3.65 0.85 2.39
C GLU A 59 -4.61 1.97 2.78
N SER A 60 -4.55 2.39 4.04
CA SER A 60 -5.22 3.60 4.51
C SER A 60 -4.32 4.29 5.53
N GLY A 61 -3.97 5.55 5.26
CA GLY A 61 -2.93 6.24 5.99
C GLY A 61 -3.12 7.74 6.02
N VAL A 62 -2.29 8.37 6.87
CA VAL A 62 -2.22 9.81 7.00
C VAL A 62 -0.77 10.24 7.13
N GLY A 63 -0.43 11.38 6.53
CA GLY A 63 0.89 11.96 6.66
C GLY A 63 1.10 13.16 5.75
N THR A 64 2.33 13.35 5.29
CA THR A 64 2.68 14.31 4.26
C THR A 64 2.72 13.64 2.89
N THR A 65 2.87 14.43 1.84
CA THR A 65 3.05 13.94 0.46
C THR A 65 4.33 13.10 0.26
N THR A 66 5.27 13.16 1.20
CA THR A 66 6.53 12.43 1.11
C THR A 66 6.62 11.26 2.09
N ARG A 67 5.82 11.26 3.16
CA ARG A 67 5.82 10.18 4.14
C ARG A 67 4.50 10.05 4.89
N GLN A 68 4.00 8.82 4.97
CA GLN A 68 2.74 8.53 5.65
C GLN A 68 2.87 7.29 6.54
N ILE A 69 2.08 7.28 7.60
CA ILE A 69 1.87 6.09 8.41
C ILE A 69 0.51 5.52 8.06
N SER A 70 0.48 4.25 7.71
CA SER A 70 -0.73 3.59 7.22
C SER A 70 -1.00 2.28 7.93
N ARG A 71 -2.25 1.85 7.85
CA ARG A 71 -2.64 0.48 8.12
C ARG A 71 -2.76 -0.25 6.79
N LEU A 72 -2.20 -1.45 6.73
CA LEU A 72 -2.37 -2.36 5.59
C LEU A 72 -3.35 -3.46 5.98
N THR A 73 -4.37 -3.66 5.14
CA THR A 73 -5.31 -4.78 5.24
C THR A 73 -5.10 -5.68 4.03
N VAL A 74 -4.77 -6.95 4.28
CA VAL A 74 -4.44 -7.91 3.22
C VAL A 74 -5.59 -8.88 3.04
N ASN A 75 -6.10 -9.00 1.81
CA ASN A 75 -7.00 -10.08 1.43
C ASN A 75 -6.19 -11.15 0.71
N ILE A 76 -5.91 -12.25 1.41
CA ILE A 76 -5.13 -13.38 0.91
C ILE A 76 -5.56 -14.67 1.60
N GLY A 77 -5.49 -15.79 0.88
CA GLY A 77 -5.87 -17.11 1.38
C GLY A 77 -4.71 -18.10 1.47
N GLY A 78 -5.05 -19.38 1.63
CA GLY A 78 -4.09 -20.49 1.62
C GLY A 78 -3.05 -20.40 2.73
N ASN A 79 -1.79 -20.65 2.37
CA ASN A 79 -0.64 -20.64 3.28
C ASN A 79 -0.39 -19.27 3.94
N TYR A 80 -0.99 -18.20 3.41
CA TYR A 80 -0.82 -16.83 3.87
C TYR A 80 -1.99 -16.32 4.72
N SER A 81 -2.98 -17.17 5.03
CA SER A 81 -4.21 -16.80 5.73
C SER A 81 -3.99 -16.01 7.04
N LYS A 82 -2.87 -16.23 7.74
CA LYS A 82 -2.52 -15.43 8.93
C LYS A 82 -2.40 -13.93 8.63
N LEU A 83 -1.91 -13.56 7.43
CA LEU A 83 -1.80 -12.15 7.02
C LEU A 83 -3.17 -11.46 6.93
N ALA A 84 -4.24 -12.19 6.62
CA ALA A 84 -5.58 -11.63 6.51
C ALA A 84 -6.15 -11.11 7.83
N THR A 85 -5.64 -11.61 8.95
CA THR A 85 -6.07 -11.21 10.31
C THR A 85 -4.99 -10.46 11.08
N THR A 86 -3.81 -10.24 10.49
CA THR A 86 -2.68 -9.62 11.18
C THR A 86 -2.80 -8.11 11.12
N PHE A 87 -2.47 -7.43 12.22
CA PHE A 87 -2.33 -5.98 12.21
C PHE A 87 -0.99 -5.63 11.55
N ILE A 88 -1.03 -4.86 10.46
CA ILE A 88 0.15 -4.50 9.69
C ILE A 88 0.23 -2.97 9.62
N LEU A 89 1.34 -2.43 10.14
CA LEU A 89 1.70 -1.02 10.06
C LEU A 89 2.54 -0.78 8.80
N GLY A 90 2.18 0.21 7.99
CA GLY A 90 2.94 0.67 6.85
C GLY A 90 3.68 1.98 7.16
N ASP A 91 4.98 2.02 6.83
CA ASP A 91 5.72 3.27 6.64
C ASP A 91 5.84 3.50 5.13
N VAL A 92 5.06 4.46 4.62
CA VAL A 92 4.92 4.78 3.21
C VAL A 92 5.82 5.95 2.89
N VAL A 93 6.67 5.80 1.89
CA VAL A 93 7.58 6.85 1.42
C VAL A 93 7.32 7.08 -0.07
N GLY A 94 6.76 8.24 -0.40
CA GLY A 94 6.53 8.67 -1.78
C GLY A 94 7.75 9.35 -2.36
N ASN A 95 8.13 8.98 -3.57
CA ASN A 95 9.16 9.67 -4.36
C ASN A 95 8.48 10.42 -5.50
N VAL A 96 8.35 11.75 -5.33
CA VAL A 96 7.73 12.66 -6.29
C VAL A 96 8.55 12.85 -7.58
N THR A 97 9.83 12.47 -7.59
CA THR A 97 10.70 12.61 -8.78
C THR A 97 10.41 11.51 -9.80
N ASP A 98 10.21 10.28 -9.33
CA ASP A 98 10.09 9.10 -10.19
C ASP A 98 8.68 8.47 -10.17
N GLY A 99 7.74 9.06 -9.40
CA GLY A 99 6.38 8.55 -9.25
C GLY A 99 6.31 7.17 -8.59
N THR A 100 7.31 6.82 -7.79
CA THR A 100 7.40 5.53 -7.10
C THR A 100 7.02 5.68 -5.63
N VAL A 101 6.50 4.60 -5.05
CA VAL A 101 6.16 4.53 -3.64
C VAL A 101 6.83 3.30 -3.04
N LEU A 102 7.53 3.50 -1.92
CA LEU A 102 8.10 2.41 -1.12
C LEU A 102 7.27 2.25 0.15
N ILE A 103 6.84 1.02 0.43
CA ILE A 103 6.10 0.70 1.65
C ILE A 103 6.91 -0.32 2.46
N LYS A 104 7.28 0.03 3.69
CA LYS A 104 7.79 -0.94 4.66
C LYS A 104 6.64 -1.42 5.52
N ALA A 105 6.37 -2.72 5.48
CA ALA A 105 5.29 -3.35 6.23
C ALA A 105 5.82 -4.04 7.49
N TYR A 106 5.24 -3.69 8.64
CA TYR A 106 5.56 -4.25 9.95
C TYR A 106 4.33 -4.97 10.48
N ALA A 107 4.37 -6.29 10.44
CA ALA A 107 3.31 -7.12 10.94
C ALA A 107 3.52 -7.37 12.44
N ILE A 108 2.47 -7.12 13.21
CA ILE A 108 2.45 -7.30 14.67
C ILE A 108 1.75 -8.62 14.94
N TRP A 109 2.51 -9.63 15.35
CA TRP A 109 2.06 -11.01 15.59
C TRP A 109 2.61 -11.60 16.88
#